data_AF-A0A1F4X6W2-F1
#
_entry.id   AF-A0A1F4X6W2-F1
#
_cell.length_a   1.000
_cell.length_b   1.000
_cell.length_c   1.000
_cell.angle_alpha   90.00
_cell.angle_beta   90.00
_cell.angle_gamma   90.00
#
_symmetry.space_group_name_H-M   'P 1'
#
loop_
_entity.id
_entity.type
_entity.pdbx_description
1 polymer ?
#
loop_
_entity_poly.entity_id
_entity_poly.type
_entity_poly.pdbx_seq_one_letter_code
_entity_poly.pdbx_strand_id
1 'polypeptide(L)'
;MRKLLIYIGFILACLAVAATFATAGTYAQLVGAVLLYPVLVFIALKLFPHGKPKTVPSSCPLVSAQPLVGDAVEETNVDDHSKREFLNLIGTAGITFFLYSIFDKRAESIFLGKAMNSGITAIEDAVGNIINPAMVQPTDGYQISDIDTDDMVYTYFGYTRVDGGWFITRQDESTGTFRYVRGSGDYQANWDVRGDLNYDYFHNIFSK
;
A
#
# COMPACT_ATOMS: atom_id res chain seq x y z
N MET A 1 -5.46 46.81 8.74
CA MET A 1 -6.18 46.09 9.82
C MET A 1 -6.95 44.86 9.34
N ARG A 2 -7.70 44.91 8.22
CA ARG A 2 -8.48 43.77 7.71
C ARG A 2 -7.67 42.48 7.50
N LYS A 3 -6.44 42.59 6.96
CA LYS A 3 -5.56 41.44 6.76
C LYS A 3 -5.11 40.80 8.09
N LEU A 4 -4.81 41.63 9.09
CA LEU A 4 -4.37 41.17 10.43
C LEU A 4 -5.47 40.41 11.17
N LEU A 5 -6.72 40.89 11.10
CA LEU A 5 -7.89 40.19 11.64
C LEU A 5 -8.12 38.83 10.97
N ILE A 6 -7.85 38.74 9.66
CA ILE A 6 -7.98 37.50 8.89
C ILE A 6 -6.87 36.50 9.27
N TYR A 7 -5.64 36.94 9.50
CA TYR A 7 -4.56 36.07 10.00
C TYR A 7 -4.82 35.57 11.43
N ILE A 8 -5.33 36.43 12.31
CA ILE A 8 -5.70 36.04 13.68
C ILE A 8 -6.84 35.02 13.65
N GLY A 9 -7.87 35.24 12.81
CA GLY A 9 -8.96 34.29 12.61
C GLY A 9 -8.47 32.93 12.08
N PHE A 10 -7.49 32.94 11.17
CA PHE A 10 -6.88 31.73 10.65
C PHE A 10 -6.08 30.96 11.72
N ILE A 11 -5.30 31.67 12.54
CA ILE A 11 -4.54 31.07 13.65
C ILE A 11 -5.49 30.46 14.69
N LEU A 12 -6.56 31.18 15.05
CA LEU A 12 -7.58 30.68 15.98
C LEU A 12 -8.32 29.46 15.42
N ALA A 13 -8.63 29.44 14.13
CA ALA A 13 -9.26 28.30 13.46
C ALA A 13 -8.31 27.08 13.44
N CYS A 14 -7.02 27.27 13.13
CA CYS A 14 -6.01 26.21 13.21
C CYS A 14 -5.89 25.64 14.61
N LEU A 15 -5.84 26.50 15.64
CA LEU A 15 -5.79 26.06 17.04
C LEU A 15 -7.06 25.31 17.45
N ALA A 16 -8.24 25.77 17.04
CA ALA A 16 -9.50 25.09 17.30
C ALA A 16 -9.52 23.70 16.66
N VAL A 17 -9.09 23.57 15.40
CA VAL A 17 -9.01 22.28 14.70
C VAL A 17 -8.00 21.36 15.38
N ALA A 18 -6.80 21.85 15.71
CA ALA A 18 -5.79 21.08 16.43
C ALA A 18 -6.30 20.58 17.80
N ALA A 19 -7.01 21.43 18.54
CA ALA A 19 -7.61 21.07 19.82
C ALA A 19 -8.71 20.02 19.65
N THR A 20 -9.56 20.13 18.63
CA THR A 20 -10.61 19.12 18.34
C THR A 20 -10.01 17.77 17.94
N PHE A 21 -8.88 17.75 17.24
CA PHE A 21 -8.16 16.50 16.95
C PHE A 21 -7.50 15.91 18.20
N ALA A 22 -6.91 16.75 19.05
CA ALA A 22 -6.25 16.31 20.28
C ALA A 22 -7.24 15.79 21.34
N THR A 23 -8.50 16.23 21.31
CA THR A 23 -9.55 15.83 22.26
C THR A 23 -10.52 14.78 21.70
N ALA A 24 -10.31 14.30 20.47
CA ALA A 24 -11.18 13.31 19.85
C ALA A 24 -11.00 11.93 20.50
N GLY A 25 -11.86 11.60 21.46
CA GLY A 25 -11.96 10.27 22.06
C GLY A 25 -12.92 9.33 21.32
N THR A 26 -13.69 9.86 20.35
CA THR A 26 -14.73 9.12 19.63
C THR A 26 -14.66 9.34 18.12
N TYR A 27 -15.03 8.31 17.35
CA TYR A 27 -15.02 8.34 15.89
C TYR A 27 -15.92 9.45 15.30
N ALA A 28 -17.00 9.82 15.98
CA ALA A 28 -17.90 10.90 15.54
C ALA A 28 -17.21 12.28 15.56
N GLN A 29 -16.35 12.54 16.55
CA GLN A 29 -15.59 13.79 16.65
C GLN A 29 -14.51 13.88 15.57
N LEU A 30 -13.90 12.74 15.19
CA LEU A 30 -12.93 12.68 14.11
C LEU A 30 -13.55 13.04 12.75
N VAL A 31 -14.74 12.52 12.45
CA VAL A 31 -15.47 12.82 11.21
C VAL A 31 -15.81 14.31 11.11
N GLY A 32 -16.24 14.93 12.21
CA GLY A 32 -16.47 16.38 12.26
C GLY A 32 -15.21 17.20 12.00
N ALA A 33 -14.07 16.79 12.54
CA ALA A 33 -12.79 17.47 12.33
C ALA A 33 -12.28 17.33 10.89
N VAL A 34 -12.48 16.17 10.25
CA VAL A 34 -12.16 15.93 8.85
C VAL A 34 -13.01 16.80 7.92
N LEU A 35 -14.30 17.00 8.22
CA LEU A 35 -15.17 17.88 7.43
C LEU A 35 -14.83 19.37 7.57
N LEU A 36 -14.24 19.80 8.69
CA LEU A 36 -13.79 21.18 8.90
C LEU A 36 -12.47 21.50 8.18
N TYR A 37 -11.66 20.50 7.88
CA TYR A 37 -10.38 20.65 7.20
C TYR A 37 -10.45 21.31 5.80
N PRO A 38 -11.33 20.89 4.86
CA PRO A 38 -11.45 21.54 3.55
C PRO A 38 -11.92 22.99 3.62
N VAL A 39 -12.69 23.35 4.66
CA VAL A 39 -13.08 24.76 4.91
C VAL A 39 -11.87 25.60 5.29
N LEU A 40 -10.96 25.04 6.10
CA LEU A 40 -9.70 25.68 6.48
C LEU A 40 -8.77 25.84 5.26
N VAL A 41 -8.65 24.81 4.43
CA VAL A 41 -7.88 24.86 3.17
C VAL A 41 -8.43 25.93 2.23
N PHE A 42 -9.75 26.03 2.09
CA PHE A 42 -10.39 27.07 1.27
C PHE A 42 -10.05 28.48 1.77
N ILE A 43 -10.07 28.70 3.08
CA ILE A 43 -9.69 29.98 3.70
C ILE A 43 -8.19 30.25 3.46
N ALA A 44 -7.32 29.26 3.58
CA ALA A 44 -5.89 29.38 3.33
C ALA A 44 -5.59 29.78 1.87
N LEU A 45 -6.22 29.13 0.89
CA LEU A 45 -6.06 29.46 -0.53
C LEU A 45 -6.52 30.90 -0.85
N LYS A 46 -7.54 31.38 -0.15
CA LYS A 46 -8.01 32.77 -0.27
C LYS A 46 -7.10 33.79 0.42
N LEU A 47 -6.38 33.37 1.47
CA LEU A 47 -5.40 34.21 2.18
C LEU A 47 -4.07 34.36 1.43
N PHE A 48 -3.64 33.30 0.73
CA PHE A 48 -2.41 33.25 -0.04
C PHE A 48 -2.73 33.29 -1.54
N PRO A 49 -3.04 34.48 -2.10
CA PRO A 49 -3.24 34.60 -3.54
C PRO A 49 -1.94 34.17 -4.23
N HIS A 50 -2.02 33.10 -5.01
CA HIS A 50 -0.91 32.63 -5.84
C HIS A 50 -0.54 33.78 -6.77
N GLY A 51 0.63 34.37 -6.52
CA GLY A 51 1.21 35.37 -7.42
C GLY A 51 1.34 34.73 -8.80
N LYS A 52 0.84 35.42 -9.84
CA LYS A 52 0.96 34.93 -11.21
C LYS A 52 2.44 34.62 -11.49
N PRO A 53 2.77 33.44 -12.03
CA PRO A 53 4.13 33.16 -12.44
C PRO A 53 4.56 34.22 -13.45
N LYS A 54 5.67 34.90 -13.17
CA LYS A 54 6.28 35.83 -14.13
C LYS A 54 6.79 35.00 -15.29
N THR A 55 6.18 35.18 -16.46
CA THR A 55 6.68 34.64 -17.72
C THR A 55 8.04 35.27 -18.01
N VAL A 56 9.11 34.50 -17.87
CA VAL A 56 10.46 34.91 -18.32
C VAL A 56 10.61 34.46 -19.78
N PRO A 57 11.04 35.34 -20.72
CA PRO A 57 11.20 34.97 -22.11
C PRO A 57 12.36 33.99 -22.28
N SER A 58 12.06 32.82 -22.85
CA SER A 58 13.01 31.78 -23.17
C SER A 58 13.88 32.21 -24.35
N SER A 59 15.11 32.66 -24.08
CA SER A 59 16.19 32.69 -25.08
C SER A 59 17.14 31.55 -24.79
N CYS A 60 16.97 30.42 -25.50
CA CYS A 60 17.99 29.37 -25.58
C CYS A 60 18.91 29.65 -26.77
N PRO A 61 20.24 29.76 -26.61
CA PRO A 61 21.14 29.31 -27.64
C PRO A 61 21.33 27.79 -27.52
N LEU A 62 20.96 27.07 -28.57
CA LEU A 62 21.39 25.69 -28.81
C LEU A 62 22.91 25.67 -28.86
N VAL A 63 23.57 24.99 -27.92
CA VAL A 63 24.99 24.66 -28.03
C VAL A 63 25.16 23.14 -28.03
N SER A 64 25.55 22.70 -29.22
CA SER A 64 26.03 21.38 -29.62
C SER A 64 27.07 20.81 -28.64
N ALA A 65 26.88 19.53 -28.28
CA ALA A 65 27.84 18.75 -27.53
C ALA A 65 29.11 18.47 -28.34
N GLN A 66 30.27 18.84 -27.80
CA GLN A 66 31.55 18.18 -28.09
C GLN A 66 32.32 17.97 -26.77
N PRO A 67 33.04 16.85 -26.59
CA PRO A 67 33.76 16.55 -25.36
C PRO A 67 35.24 16.93 -25.51
N LEU A 68 35.81 17.68 -24.56
CA LEU A 68 37.26 17.81 -24.41
C LEU A 68 37.68 17.90 -22.93
N VAL A 69 38.40 16.85 -22.54
CA VAL A 69 39.55 16.75 -21.63
C VAL A 69 40.13 18.08 -21.11
N GLY A 70 40.35 18.13 -19.78
CA GLY A 70 41.56 18.72 -19.18
C GLY A 70 41.44 20.11 -18.55
N ASP A 71 41.74 20.15 -17.24
CA ASP A 71 42.13 21.29 -16.39
C ASP A 71 41.23 22.52 -16.27
N ALA A 72 40.65 22.69 -15.07
CA ALA A 72 41.05 23.73 -14.12
C ALA A 72 40.00 23.79 -13.00
N VAL A 73 40.43 23.63 -11.75
CA VAL A 73 39.63 24.00 -10.58
C VAL A 73 39.58 25.53 -10.55
N GLU A 74 38.63 26.12 -11.27
CA GLU A 74 38.12 27.44 -10.94
C GLU A 74 37.11 27.27 -9.81
N GLU A 75 37.37 27.92 -8.68
CA GLU A 75 36.37 28.18 -7.66
C GLU A 75 35.28 29.07 -8.29
N THR A 76 34.35 28.44 -8.99
CA THR A 76 33.14 29.10 -9.44
C THR A 76 32.38 29.49 -8.18
N ASN A 77 32.42 30.79 -7.89
CA ASN A 77 31.56 31.42 -6.91
C ASN A 77 30.12 31.20 -7.39
N VAL A 78 29.54 30.08 -6.94
CA VAL A 78 28.21 29.65 -7.32
C VAL A 78 27.26 30.77 -6.94
N ASP A 79 26.66 31.40 -7.96
CA ASP A 79 25.73 32.49 -7.79
C ASP A 79 24.62 32.09 -6.81
N ASP A 80 24.32 32.97 -5.85
CA ASP A 80 23.38 32.68 -4.76
C ASP A 80 21.96 32.41 -5.28
N HIS A 81 21.66 32.85 -6.50
CA HIS A 81 20.43 32.51 -7.23
C HIS A 81 20.33 31.00 -7.47
N SER A 82 21.37 30.38 -8.02
CA SER A 82 21.43 28.95 -8.33
C SER A 82 21.32 28.09 -7.07
N LYS A 83 21.90 28.55 -5.95
CA LYS A 83 21.77 27.86 -4.64
C LYS A 83 20.32 27.87 -4.16
N ARG A 84 19.62 29.00 -4.30
CA ARG A 84 18.20 29.13 -3.90
C ARG A 84 17.28 28.31 -4.78
N GLU A 85 17.53 28.25 -6.07
CA GLU A 85 16.77 27.40 -7.00
C GLU A 85 16.97 25.92 -6.69
N PHE A 86 18.20 25.51 -6.41
CA PHE A 86 18.52 24.15 -5.99
C PHE A 86 17.87 23.78 -4.64
N LEU A 87 17.96 24.65 -3.63
CA LEU A 87 17.30 24.47 -2.33
C LEU A 87 15.78 24.39 -2.48
N ASN A 88 15.18 25.21 -3.34
CA ASN A 88 13.74 25.14 -3.62
C ASN A 88 13.37 23.84 -4.34
N LEU A 89 14.19 23.37 -5.29
CA LEU A 89 13.92 22.13 -6.01
C LEU A 89 14.00 20.91 -5.09
N ILE A 90 15.07 20.78 -4.30
CA ILE A 90 15.23 19.67 -3.37
C ILE A 90 14.22 19.74 -2.23
N GLY A 91 13.93 20.94 -1.71
CA GLY A 91 12.93 21.12 -0.67
C GLY A 91 11.53 20.74 -1.16
N THR A 92 11.12 21.20 -2.34
CA THR A 92 9.80 20.88 -2.90
C THR A 92 9.69 19.42 -3.34
N ALA A 93 10.70 18.86 -3.99
CA ALA A 93 10.73 17.45 -4.37
C ALA A 93 10.74 16.53 -3.15
N GLY A 94 11.54 16.86 -2.12
CA GLY A 94 11.61 16.10 -0.87
C GLY A 94 10.29 16.13 -0.08
N ILE A 95 9.66 17.30 0.05
CA ILE A 95 8.33 17.43 0.68
C ILE A 95 7.29 16.64 -0.11
N THR A 96 7.31 16.70 -1.44
CA THR A 96 6.36 15.97 -2.30
C THR A 96 6.54 14.46 -2.15
N PHE A 97 7.79 13.97 -2.14
CA PHE A 97 8.09 12.55 -1.96
C PHE A 97 7.74 12.07 -0.54
N PHE A 98 7.92 12.92 0.47
CA PHE A 98 7.52 12.64 1.85
C PHE A 98 6.00 12.55 1.99
N LEU A 99 5.26 13.49 1.41
CA LEU A 99 3.79 13.43 1.39
C LEU A 99 3.30 12.22 0.60
N TYR A 100 3.90 11.95 -0.56
CA TYR A 100 3.64 10.74 -1.33
C TYR A 100 3.88 9.49 -0.47
N SER A 101 5.01 9.36 0.23
CA SER A 101 5.29 8.23 1.12
C SER A 101 4.25 8.04 2.25
N ILE A 102 3.72 9.13 2.80
CA ILE A 102 2.67 9.08 3.83
C ILE A 102 1.33 8.63 3.23
N PHE A 103 0.98 9.13 2.05
CA PHE A 103 -0.33 8.87 1.44
C PHE A 103 -0.35 7.59 0.60
N ASP A 104 0.74 7.18 -0.04
CA ASP A 104 0.76 6.02 -0.94
C ASP A 104 0.57 4.70 -0.18
N LYS A 105 1.12 4.61 1.05
CA LYS A 105 0.96 3.41 1.89
C LYS A 105 -0.39 3.32 2.61
N ARG A 106 -1.19 4.40 2.64
CA ARG A 106 -2.46 4.45 3.39
C ARG A 106 -3.67 4.83 2.54
N ALA A 107 -3.49 5.44 1.38
CA ALA A 107 -4.58 5.74 0.45
C ALA A 107 -5.07 4.48 -0.25
N GLU A 108 -4.19 3.52 -0.56
CA GLU A 108 -4.64 2.22 -1.06
C GLU A 108 -5.52 1.50 -0.02
N SER A 109 -5.16 1.48 1.26
CA SER A 109 -5.94 0.78 2.30
C SER A 109 -7.18 1.52 2.82
N ILE A 110 -7.26 2.85 2.64
CA ILE A 110 -8.43 3.65 3.07
C ILE A 110 -9.42 3.86 1.91
N PHE A 111 -8.97 3.82 0.65
CA PHE A 111 -9.82 3.88 -0.54
C PHE A 111 -10.23 2.49 -1.07
N LEU A 112 -9.47 1.41 -0.78
CA LEU A 112 -9.83 0.01 -1.06
C LEU A 112 -10.34 -0.73 0.18
N GLY A 113 -11.40 -0.21 0.80
CA GLY A 113 -12.33 -1.09 1.52
C GLY A 113 -11.81 -1.62 2.85
N LYS A 114 -12.04 -0.82 3.88
CA LYS A 114 -12.31 -1.34 5.23
C LYS A 114 -13.41 -2.40 5.17
N ALA A 115 -13.02 -3.67 5.20
CA ALA A 115 -13.82 -4.78 5.71
C ALA A 115 -13.00 -5.48 6.80
N MET A 116 -12.97 -4.85 7.98
CA MET A 116 -12.73 -5.61 9.21
C MET A 116 -13.89 -6.62 9.33
N ASN A 117 -13.57 -7.91 9.25
CA ASN A 117 -14.46 -9.05 9.51
C ASN A 117 -15.58 -9.36 8.51
N SER A 118 -15.25 -9.64 7.25
CA SER A 118 -15.95 -10.69 6.48
C SER A 118 -15.17 -10.97 5.21
N GLY A 119 -14.69 -12.20 5.04
CA GLY A 119 -13.81 -12.62 3.94
C GLY A 119 -14.47 -12.70 2.56
N ILE A 120 -15.38 -11.80 2.19
CA ILE A 120 -16.00 -11.77 0.86
C ILE A 120 -16.21 -10.32 0.42
N THR A 121 -15.37 -9.82 -0.49
CA THR A 121 -15.64 -8.63 -1.30
C THR A 121 -16.56 -9.05 -2.45
N ALA A 122 -17.87 -8.98 -2.23
CA ALA A 122 -18.87 -9.13 -3.28
C ALA A 122 -18.95 -7.84 -4.12
N ILE A 123 -18.84 -7.95 -5.44
CA ILE A 123 -19.13 -6.84 -6.37
C ILE A 123 -20.59 -6.98 -6.76
N GLU A 124 -21.40 -5.93 -6.67
CA GLU A 124 -22.80 -6.00 -7.10
C GLU A 124 -22.94 -5.49 -8.55
N ASP A 125 -23.78 -6.13 -9.36
CA ASP A 125 -24.15 -5.64 -10.69
C ASP A 125 -25.07 -4.41 -10.59
N ALA A 126 -25.33 -3.72 -11.72
CA ALA A 126 -26.21 -2.55 -11.76
C ALA A 126 -27.69 -2.84 -11.39
N VAL A 127 -28.06 -4.12 -11.25
CA VAL A 127 -29.38 -4.62 -10.86
C VAL A 127 -29.37 -5.11 -9.39
N GLY A 128 -28.23 -5.04 -8.70
CA GLY A 128 -28.04 -5.46 -7.31
C GLY A 128 -27.76 -6.95 -7.12
N ASN A 129 -27.44 -7.69 -8.19
CA ASN A 129 -27.02 -9.09 -8.06
C ASN A 129 -25.58 -9.15 -7.56
N ILE A 130 -25.33 -9.97 -6.54
CA ILE A 130 -23.98 -10.24 -6.04
C ILE A 130 -23.21 -11.02 -7.11
N ILE A 131 -22.28 -10.35 -7.77
CA ILE A 131 -21.21 -10.95 -8.56
C ILE A 131 -20.11 -11.35 -7.57
N ASN A 132 -19.82 -12.65 -7.49
CA ASN A 132 -18.63 -13.11 -6.80
C ASN A 132 -17.43 -12.99 -7.76
N PRO A 133 -16.52 -12.00 -7.59
CA PRO A 133 -15.37 -11.84 -8.50
C PRO A 133 -14.34 -12.96 -8.33
N ALA A 134 -14.38 -13.70 -7.21
CA ALA A 134 -13.47 -14.80 -6.95
C ALA A 134 -14.12 -16.13 -7.34
N MET A 135 -13.52 -16.80 -8.32
CA MET A 135 -13.81 -18.21 -8.57
C MET A 135 -13.34 -19.01 -7.36
N VAL A 136 -14.27 -19.70 -6.69
CA VAL A 136 -13.96 -20.56 -5.54
C VAL A 136 -12.91 -21.59 -5.97
N GLN A 137 -11.73 -21.55 -5.34
CA GLN A 137 -10.70 -22.54 -5.58
C GLN A 137 -10.89 -23.75 -4.65
N PRO A 138 -10.50 -24.96 -5.09
CA PRO A 138 -10.63 -26.16 -4.27
C PRO A 138 -9.87 -26.12 -2.93
N THR A 139 -8.84 -25.26 -2.84
CA THR A 139 -8.01 -25.05 -1.65
C THR A 139 -8.48 -23.88 -0.79
N ASP A 140 -9.57 -23.22 -1.13
CA ASP A 140 -10.10 -22.12 -0.33
C ASP A 140 -10.52 -22.60 1.07
N GLY A 141 -10.17 -21.81 2.07
CA GLY A 141 -10.47 -22.07 3.48
C GLY A 141 -9.51 -23.04 4.18
N TYR A 142 -8.56 -23.64 3.47
CA TYR A 142 -7.49 -24.42 4.11
C TYR A 142 -6.37 -23.52 4.62
N GLN A 143 -5.85 -23.85 5.80
CA GLN A 143 -4.73 -23.16 6.44
C GLN A 143 -3.61 -24.15 6.72
N ILE A 144 -2.36 -23.67 6.68
CA ILE A 144 -1.21 -24.49 7.01
C ILE A 144 -1.25 -24.88 8.50
N SER A 145 -0.97 -26.15 8.79
CA SER A 145 -0.96 -26.70 10.15
C SER A 145 0.41 -27.23 10.53
N ASP A 146 1.04 -28.00 9.64
CA ASP A 146 2.34 -28.61 9.91
C ASP A 146 3.25 -28.53 8.70
N ILE A 147 4.55 -28.57 8.99
CA ILE A 147 5.64 -28.62 8.01
C ILE A 147 6.62 -29.67 8.50
N ASP A 148 7.00 -30.59 7.63
CA ASP A 148 8.06 -31.56 7.87
C ASP A 148 9.12 -31.45 6.77
N THR A 149 10.35 -31.16 7.21
CA THR A 149 11.53 -30.95 6.38
C THR A 149 12.67 -31.91 6.77
N ASP A 150 12.38 -32.95 7.57
CA ASP A 150 13.41 -33.84 8.10
C ASP A 150 13.94 -34.83 7.06
N ASP A 151 13.17 -35.08 5.99
CA ASP A 151 13.57 -35.93 4.87
C ASP A 151 14.40 -35.12 3.84
N MET A 152 15.50 -35.71 3.38
CA MET A 152 16.40 -35.09 2.39
C MET A 152 15.84 -35.08 0.97
N VAL A 153 14.82 -35.90 0.70
CA VAL A 153 14.20 -36.06 -0.62
C VAL A 153 12.85 -35.35 -0.69
N TYR A 154 12.06 -35.40 0.37
CA TYR A 154 10.70 -34.88 0.36
C TYR A 154 10.42 -33.89 1.50
N THR A 155 9.82 -32.75 1.15
CA THR A 155 9.23 -31.83 2.14
C THR A 155 7.72 -31.97 2.13
N TYR A 156 7.11 -32.07 3.32
CA TYR A 156 5.66 -32.21 3.47
C TYR A 156 5.06 -30.95 4.10
N PHE A 157 3.92 -30.51 3.53
CA PHE A 157 3.15 -29.39 4.03
C PHE A 157 1.72 -29.86 4.30
N GLY A 158 1.27 -29.78 5.54
CA GLY A 158 -0.06 -30.19 5.96
C GLY A 158 -0.98 -28.99 6.09
N TYR A 159 -2.19 -29.12 5.55
CA TYR A 159 -3.20 -28.07 5.57
C TYR A 159 -4.52 -28.62 6.12
N THR A 160 -5.14 -27.88 7.02
CA THR A 160 -6.43 -28.23 7.62
C THR A 160 -7.46 -27.12 7.40
N ARG A 161 -8.73 -27.51 7.41
CA ARG A 161 -9.87 -26.61 7.28
C ARG A 161 -10.79 -26.79 8.49
N VAL A 162 -11.55 -25.74 8.80
CA VAL A 162 -12.43 -25.66 9.99
C VAL A 162 -13.49 -26.78 10.03
N ASP A 163 -13.86 -27.33 8.87
CA ASP A 163 -14.82 -28.44 8.75
C ASP A 163 -14.17 -29.84 8.95
N GLY A 164 -12.88 -29.88 9.29
CA GLY A 164 -12.13 -31.13 9.46
C GLY A 164 -11.59 -31.71 8.15
N GLY A 165 -11.77 -31.03 7.01
CA GLY A 165 -11.08 -31.36 5.77
C GLY A 165 -9.57 -31.10 5.91
N TRP A 166 -8.77 -31.91 5.25
CA TRP A 166 -7.32 -31.72 5.20
C TRP A 166 -6.74 -32.12 3.84
N PHE A 167 -5.58 -31.56 3.51
CA PHE A 167 -4.74 -32.05 2.45
C PHE A 167 -3.26 -31.93 2.82
N ILE A 168 -2.43 -32.79 2.25
CA ILE A 168 -0.98 -32.74 2.41
C ILE A 168 -0.36 -32.58 1.03
N THR A 169 0.58 -31.65 0.94
CA THR A 169 1.42 -31.46 -0.24
C THR A 169 2.77 -32.10 0.03
N ARG A 170 3.23 -32.95 -0.88
CA ARG A 170 4.60 -33.48 -0.90
C ARG A 170 5.37 -32.81 -2.03
N GLN A 171 6.46 -32.14 -1.67
CA GLN A 171 7.44 -31.57 -2.58
C GLN A 171 8.64 -32.50 -2.68
N ASP A 172 9.05 -32.88 -3.88
CA ASP A 172 10.35 -33.52 -4.13
C ASP A 172 11.41 -32.44 -4.30
N GLU A 173 12.39 -32.39 -3.41
CA GLU A 173 13.45 -31.37 -3.41
C GLU A 173 14.44 -31.52 -4.58
N SER A 174 14.55 -32.73 -5.15
CA SER A 174 15.45 -32.99 -6.27
C SER A 174 14.86 -32.58 -7.61
N THR A 175 13.55 -32.76 -7.78
CA THR A 175 12.84 -32.47 -9.04
C THR A 175 12.01 -31.19 -9.00
N GLY A 176 11.76 -30.64 -7.81
CA GLY A 176 10.85 -29.51 -7.60
C GLY A 176 9.39 -29.85 -7.89
N THR A 177 9.02 -31.14 -7.89
CA THR A 177 7.66 -31.57 -8.23
C THR A 177 6.75 -31.62 -7.00
N PHE A 178 5.49 -31.25 -7.19
CA PHE A 178 4.48 -31.27 -6.14
C PHE A 178 3.46 -32.37 -6.40
N ARG A 179 3.08 -33.08 -5.35
CA ARG A 179 1.97 -34.05 -5.33
C ARG A 179 1.11 -33.81 -4.11
N TYR A 180 -0.15 -34.21 -4.19
CA TYR A 180 -1.17 -33.88 -3.23
C TYR A 180 -1.91 -35.14 -2.79
N VAL A 181 -2.38 -35.14 -1.56
CA VAL A 181 -3.35 -36.11 -1.04
C VAL A 181 -4.34 -35.34 -0.17
N ARG A 182 -5.61 -35.74 -0.15
CA ARG A 182 -6.64 -35.10 0.66
C ARG A 182 -7.50 -36.11 1.40
N GLY A 183 -8.11 -35.66 2.48
CA GLY A 183 -9.07 -36.45 3.24
C GLY A 183 -9.96 -35.58 4.12
N SER A 184 -10.73 -36.24 4.98
CA SER A 184 -11.61 -35.61 5.95
C SER A 184 -11.53 -36.37 7.26
N GLY A 185 -11.37 -35.66 8.38
CA GLY A 185 -11.22 -36.25 9.70
C GLY A 185 -9.83 -36.85 9.96
N ASP A 186 -9.50 -37.02 11.24
CA ASP A 186 -8.27 -37.68 11.72
C ASP A 186 -6.96 -37.23 11.04
N TYR A 187 -6.82 -35.91 10.83
CA TYR A 187 -5.63 -35.32 10.21
C TYR A 187 -4.34 -35.77 10.90
N GLN A 188 -4.29 -35.77 12.24
CA GLN A 188 -3.09 -36.17 12.98
C GLN A 188 -2.64 -37.60 12.64
N ALA A 189 -3.57 -38.55 12.59
CA ALA A 189 -3.25 -39.94 12.27
C ALA A 189 -2.71 -40.08 10.85
N ASN A 190 -3.25 -39.31 9.90
CA ASN A 190 -2.77 -39.28 8.51
C ASN A 190 -1.43 -38.54 8.38
N TRP A 191 -1.21 -37.50 9.19
CA TRP A 191 0.05 -36.77 9.25
C TRP A 191 1.20 -37.63 9.77
N ASP A 192 0.94 -38.47 10.78
CA ASP A 192 1.94 -39.39 11.34
C ASP A 192 2.42 -40.42 10.30
N VAL A 193 1.55 -40.81 9.36
CA VAL A 193 1.87 -41.72 8.24
C VAL A 193 2.00 -41.02 6.88
N ARG A 194 2.25 -39.70 6.88
CA ARG A 194 2.25 -38.86 5.66
C ARG A 194 3.12 -39.40 4.52
N GLY A 195 4.22 -40.09 4.80
CA GLY A 195 5.11 -40.66 3.78
C GLY A 195 4.48 -41.81 2.98
N ASP A 196 3.55 -42.56 3.60
CA ASP A 196 2.94 -43.76 3.03
C ASP A 196 1.61 -43.50 2.31
N LEU A 197 1.16 -42.24 2.30
CA LEU A 197 -0.07 -41.84 1.63
C LEU A 197 0.06 -41.91 0.10
N ASN A 198 -1.07 -42.11 -0.58
CA ASN A 198 -1.10 -42.14 -2.04
C ASN A 198 -1.25 -40.73 -2.61
N TYR A 199 -0.13 -40.15 -3.04
CA TYR A 199 -0.08 -38.81 -3.61
C TYR A 199 -0.28 -38.82 -5.12
N ASP A 200 -1.00 -37.82 -5.63
CA ASP A 200 -1.25 -37.65 -7.07
C ASP A 200 -1.18 -36.16 -7.47
N TYR A 201 -1.36 -35.86 -8.75
CA TYR A 201 -1.43 -34.50 -9.25
C TYR A 201 -2.64 -33.75 -8.71
N PHE A 202 -2.51 -32.43 -8.58
CA PHE A 202 -3.56 -31.55 -8.08
C PHE A 202 -4.92 -31.79 -8.75
N HIS A 203 -4.95 -31.86 -10.08
CA HIS A 203 -6.19 -32.05 -10.83
C HIS A 203 -6.85 -33.41 -10.54
N ASN A 204 -6.12 -34.46 -10.20
CA ASN A 204 -6.72 -35.76 -9.84
C ASN A 204 -7.37 -35.72 -8.45
N ILE A 205 -6.75 -34.98 -7.53
CA ILE A 205 -7.17 -34.88 -6.13
C ILE A 205 -8.35 -33.91 -5.96
N PHE A 206 -8.38 -32.82 -6.74
CA PHE A 206 -9.33 -31.71 -6.59
C PHE A 206 -10.33 -31.55 -7.77
N SER A 207 -10.40 -32.50 -8.72
CA SER A 207 -11.41 -32.48 -9.80
C SER A 207 -12.77 -33.05 -9.45
N LYS A 208 -12.93 -33.64 -8.26
CA LYS A 208 -14.19 -34.22 -7.78
C LYS A 208 -14.97 -33.28 -6.89
#